data_AF-A0A924A7G7-F1
#
_entry.id   AF-A0A924A7G7-F1
#
_cell.length_a   1.000
_cell.length_b   1.000
_cell.length_c   1.000
_cell.angle_alpha   90.00
_cell.angle_beta   90.00
_cell.angle_gamma   90.00
#
_symmetry.space_group_name_H-M   'P 1'
#
loop_
_entity.id
_entity.type
_entity.pdbx_description
1 polymer ?
#
loop_
_entity_poly.entity_id
_entity_poly.type
_entity_poly.pdbx_seq_one_letter_code
_entity_poly.pdbx_strand_id
1 'polypeptide(L)'
;IVRVASYYLPIPLNLRQFELFDPAIYGSNAILRSLGDLLINAVLFLWLLLFIRHYIQEKNIVINVQKPVFKWLLIISGITALLACTLVCGHIILSMVADSQISFDVINFFTLSAYSVIGFVVLGCVAISYFFLTQVIIYLIQPLLPNNKLIITLYATIVGLIILTIRINEPNVSFDICLLSWMLVYLLLQDNEHFFLLASQIISSRLIFWLFFFSLSISSIIIIENDKKEVERRKYYAETLSTKADPANERLMNTVLTDFRSEALAPLFFKFKNETTNKILKDSLLNENFSGYLNKYDTHIYTFDDEEKPLFNHDPANYNTLTTILKTQGKPTPIPELYYYDVAYDRFAYISKREIRDPADQTLGYIFILATPKKYKTDALYPELFLRGYNNSIENSLIYSYAIYNNLQLVSNHNDYAFPWKLTPGQVPKTDFETFRKKGYYELWYKAGPDKVVIMAKEDNFFIESITLFSYLFCAFLFVTGIFWFFNAIVRSRLRWGRFQLHWQMSIRNQVHSTIIFISLLSFIVVGVATILFFINRYHNNNKEKLSRTIHVMQNEVRNSISDTTANDYSYTINNEDISRERLEQIITRISEVHAVDVNIYDLDGNLKVSSLP
;
A
#
# COMPACT_ATOMS: atom_id res chain seq x y z
N ILE A 1 -32.80 16.64 13.84
CA ILE A 1 -32.43 17.62 14.89
C ILE A 1 -31.17 17.16 15.63
N VAL A 2 -31.17 16.03 16.35
CA VAL A 2 -29.98 15.52 17.08
C VAL A 2 -28.74 15.36 16.17
N ARG A 3 -28.91 14.80 14.97
CA ARG A 3 -27.81 14.66 14.00
C ARG A 3 -27.28 16.00 13.47
N VAL A 4 -28.14 17.00 13.31
CA VAL A 4 -27.71 18.35 12.89
C VAL A 4 -26.95 19.02 14.04
N ALA A 5 -27.42 18.86 15.27
CA ALA A 5 -26.76 19.37 16.47
C ALA A 5 -25.35 18.75 16.65
N SER A 6 -25.16 17.45 16.36
CA SER A 6 -23.84 16.80 16.49
C SER A 6 -22.77 17.33 15.52
N TYR A 7 -23.13 18.06 14.47
CA TYR A 7 -22.15 18.70 13.58
C TYR A 7 -21.56 20.00 14.13
N TYR A 8 -22.29 20.67 15.03
CA TYR A 8 -21.95 22.00 15.56
C TYR A 8 -21.62 21.98 17.05
N LEU A 9 -22.20 21.04 17.80
CA LEU A 9 -22.01 20.92 19.25
C LEU A 9 -21.23 19.64 19.57
N PRO A 10 -20.14 19.73 20.35
CA PRO A 10 -19.39 18.56 20.82
C PRO A 10 -20.16 17.75 21.89
N ILE A 11 -21.27 18.29 22.41
CA ILE A 11 -22.16 17.68 23.40
C ILE A 11 -23.47 17.29 22.69
N PRO A 12 -24.02 16.08 22.87
CA PRO A 12 -23.68 15.07 23.89
C PRO A 12 -22.68 13.99 23.46
N LEU A 13 -22.26 13.94 22.19
CA LEU A 13 -21.36 12.91 21.67
C LEU A 13 -20.18 13.59 20.95
N ASN A 14 -19.01 13.60 21.57
CA ASN A 14 -17.78 14.07 20.93
C ASN A 14 -17.24 13.00 19.99
N LEU A 15 -17.92 12.78 18.86
CA LEU A 15 -17.61 11.72 17.90
C LEU A 15 -16.20 11.84 17.30
N ARG A 16 -15.62 13.05 17.29
CA ARG A 16 -14.28 13.35 16.75
C ARG A 16 -13.12 12.72 17.51
N GLN A 17 -13.35 12.19 18.71
CA GLN A 17 -12.31 11.49 19.47
C GLN A 17 -11.98 10.10 18.90
N PHE A 18 -12.86 9.54 18.07
CA PHE A 18 -12.67 8.23 17.47
C PHE A 18 -12.03 8.36 16.10
N GLU A 19 -11.07 7.48 15.78
CA GLU A 19 -10.35 7.47 14.50
C GLU A 19 -11.30 7.40 13.29
N LEU A 20 -12.47 6.74 13.43
CA LEU A 20 -13.47 6.66 12.37
C LEU A 20 -14.02 8.03 11.92
N PHE A 21 -13.93 9.05 12.78
CA PHE A 21 -14.36 10.42 12.50
C PHE A 21 -13.20 11.35 12.10
N ASP A 22 -12.01 10.80 11.86
CA ASP A 22 -10.86 11.53 11.37
C ASP A 22 -11.02 11.88 9.87
N PRO A 23 -11.01 13.17 9.50
CA PRO A 23 -11.05 13.60 8.10
C PRO A 23 -9.88 13.09 7.25
N ALA A 24 -8.74 12.73 7.88
CA ALA A 24 -7.57 12.20 7.16
C ALA A 24 -7.86 10.85 6.48
N ILE A 25 -8.81 10.08 7.00
CA ILE A 25 -9.20 8.78 6.43
C ILE A 25 -10.13 8.99 5.22
N TYR A 26 -11.13 9.86 5.38
CA TYR A 26 -12.05 10.26 4.32
C TYR A 26 -12.71 11.59 4.68
N GLY A 27 -12.61 12.59 3.81
CA GLY A 27 -13.30 13.87 3.99
C GLY A 27 -13.62 14.49 2.65
N SER A 28 -14.90 14.50 2.27
CA SER A 28 -15.35 15.02 0.98
C SER A 28 -15.91 16.43 1.08
N ASN A 29 -16.78 16.69 2.07
CA ASN A 29 -17.56 17.93 2.15
C ASN A 29 -17.98 18.27 3.59
N ALA A 30 -18.52 19.47 3.81
CA ALA A 30 -18.97 19.92 5.14
C ALA A 30 -20.03 19.00 5.80
N ILE A 31 -20.77 18.19 5.02
CA ILE A 31 -21.75 17.20 5.49
C ILE A 31 -21.13 15.79 5.61
N LEU A 32 -20.14 15.49 4.77
CA LEU A 32 -19.40 14.23 4.69
C LEU A 32 -17.96 14.46 5.16
N ARG A 33 -17.82 14.84 6.44
CA ARG A 33 -16.55 15.26 7.05
C ARG A 33 -15.62 14.08 7.35
N SER A 34 -16.20 12.89 7.52
CA SER A 34 -15.51 11.68 7.96
C SER A 34 -16.20 10.43 7.43
N LEU A 35 -15.52 9.28 7.45
CA LEU A 35 -16.12 7.97 7.12
C LEU A 35 -17.26 7.62 8.09
N GLY A 36 -17.07 7.89 9.39
CA GLY A 36 -18.10 7.68 10.41
C GLY A 36 -19.34 8.53 10.15
N ASP A 37 -19.17 9.77 9.70
CA ASP A 37 -20.29 10.63 9.35
C ASP A 37 -21.06 10.13 8.13
N LEU A 38 -20.34 9.64 7.12
CA LEU A 38 -20.93 9.03 5.94
C LEU A 38 -21.72 7.76 6.32
N LEU A 39 -21.17 6.91 7.19
CA LEU A 39 -21.84 5.70 7.69
C LEU A 39 -23.16 6.02 8.40
N ILE A 40 -23.14 6.94 9.36
CA ILE A 40 -24.34 7.33 10.10
C ILE A 40 -25.39 7.90 9.14
N ASN A 41 -24.97 8.78 8.22
CA ASN A 41 -25.88 9.40 7.27
C ASN A 41 -26.49 8.36 6.31
N ALA A 42 -25.70 7.42 5.81
CA ALA A 42 -26.17 6.36 4.92
C ALA A 42 -27.18 5.43 5.63
N VAL A 43 -26.89 5.03 6.87
CA VAL A 43 -27.80 4.19 7.68
C VAL A 43 -29.10 4.93 8.02
N LEU A 44 -29.01 6.19 8.44
CA LEU A 44 -30.19 7.01 8.75
C LEU A 44 -31.04 7.27 7.50
N PHE A 45 -30.41 7.52 6.36
CA PHE A 45 -31.10 7.72 5.10
C PHE A 45 -31.82 6.44 4.66
N LEU A 46 -31.17 5.30 4.74
CA LEU A 46 -31.78 4.00 4.45
C LEU A 46 -32.97 3.72 5.38
N TRP A 47 -32.81 3.97 6.67
CA TRP A 47 -33.89 3.80 7.66
C TRP A 47 -35.09 4.71 7.35
N LEU A 48 -34.85 5.99 7.03
CA LEU A 48 -35.89 6.95 6.66
C LEU A 48 -36.63 6.51 5.39
N LEU A 49 -35.92 6.01 4.38
CA LEU A 49 -36.54 5.52 3.14
C LEU A 49 -37.40 4.28 3.38
N LEU A 50 -36.93 3.35 4.21
CA LEU A 50 -37.73 2.19 4.60
C LEU A 50 -39.01 2.60 5.33
N PHE A 51 -38.93 3.61 6.21
CA PHE A 51 -40.08 4.18 6.90
C PHE A 51 -41.07 4.84 5.93
N ILE A 52 -40.59 5.71 5.04
CA ILE A 52 -41.42 6.37 4.01
C ILE A 52 -42.11 5.33 3.14
N ARG A 53 -41.36 4.34 2.64
CA ARG A 53 -41.91 3.27 1.80
C ARG A 53 -42.98 2.49 2.53
N HIS A 54 -42.76 2.14 3.79
CA HIS A 54 -43.75 1.42 4.58
C HIS A 54 -45.05 2.20 4.72
N TYR A 55 -44.96 3.50 5.03
CA TYR A 55 -46.11 4.37 5.19
C TYR A 55 -46.90 4.57 3.88
N ILE A 56 -46.19 4.77 2.75
CA ILE A 56 -46.80 4.89 1.42
C ILE A 56 -47.57 3.61 1.05
N GLN A 57 -46.99 2.44 1.33
CA GLN A 57 -47.62 1.16 1.02
C GLN A 57 -48.82 0.85 1.92
N GLU A 58 -48.75 1.13 3.22
CA GLU A 58 -49.90 0.91 4.12
C GLU A 58 -51.08 1.81 3.80
N LYS A 59 -50.80 3.06 3.40
CA LYS A 59 -51.85 4.05 3.12
C LYS A 59 -52.27 4.13 1.65
N ASN A 60 -51.67 3.33 0.76
CA ASN A 60 -51.89 3.36 -0.68
C ASN A 60 -51.99 4.80 -1.23
N ILE A 61 -51.00 5.63 -0.91
CA ILE A 61 -51.03 7.06 -1.24
C ILE A 61 -50.88 7.22 -2.75
N VAL A 62 -51.95 7.63 -3.41
CA VAL A 62 -51.95 7.96 -4.84
C VAL A 62 -52.10 9.47 -4.98
N ILE A 63 -51.13 10.11 -5.63
CA ILE A 63 -51.20 11.53 -5.96
C ILE A 63 -52.09 11.69 -7.19
N ASN A 64 -53.31 12.20 -7.00
CA ASN A 64 -54.17 12.58 -8.11
C ASN A 64 -54.25 14.11 -8.21
N VAL A 65 -53.81 14.64 -9.34
CA VAL A 65 -53.77 16.09 -9.60
C VAL A 65 -54.59 16.40 -10.83
N GLN A 66 -55.64 17.22 -10.64
CA GLN A 66 -56.54 17.61 -11.73
C GLN A 66 -55.98 18.72 -12.63
N LYS A 67 -55.13 19.62 -12.09
CA LYS A 67 -54.56 20.74 -12.86
C LYS A 67 -53.35 20.30 -13.69
N PRO A 68 -53.33 20.53 -15.02
CA PRO A 68 -52.26 20.04 -15.90
C PRO A 68 -50.89 20.66 -15.58
N VAL A 69 -50.85 21.95 -15.19
CA VAL A 69 -49.60 22.64 -14.82
C VAL A 69 -48.95 22.02 -13.59
N PHE A 70 -49.74 21.77 -12.53
CA PHE A 70 -49.22 21.19 -11.29
C PHE A 70 -48.78 19.73 -11.48
N LYS A 71 -49.48 19.01 -12.36
CA LYS A 71 -49.10 17.65 -12.79
C LYS A 71 -47.72 17.63 -13.45
N TRP A 72 -47.47 18.53 -14.42
CA TRP A 72 -46.16 18.63 -15.08
C TRP A 72 -45.06 19.09 -14.13
N LEU A 73 -45.35 20.03 -13.23
CA LEU A 73 -44.39 20.49 -12.21
C LEU A 73 -43.94 19.33 -11.32
N LEU A 74 -44.87 18.49 -10.85
CA LEU A 74 -44.55 17.32 -10.05
C LEU A 74 -43.68 16.31 -10.81
N ILE A 75 -44.01 16.02 -12.08
CA ILE A 75 -43.23 15.10 -12.93
C ILE A 75 -41.79 15.62 -13.08
N ILE A 76 -41.62 16.89 -13.44
CA ILE A 76 -40.30 17.50 -13.62
C ILE A 76 -39.54 17.51 -12.28
N SER A 77 -40.20 17.81 -11.17
CA SER A 77 -39.58 17.77 -9.84
C SER A 77 -39.11 16.36 -9.45
N GLY A 78 -39.86 15.33 -9.82
CA GLY A 78 -39.50 13.94 -9.54
C GLY A 78 -38.34 13.45 -10.41
N ILE A 79 -38.32 13.81 -11.70
CA ILE A 79 -37.22 13.47 -12.61
C ILE A 79 -35.93 14.21 -12.22
N THR A 80 -36.03 15.49 -11.85
CA THR A 80 -34.87 16.25 -11.36
C THR A 80 -34.36 15.72 -10.04
N ALA A 81 -35.26 15.32 -9.11
CA ALA A 81 -34.86 14.65 -7.87
C ALA A 81 -34.17 13.29 -8.13
N LEU A 82 -34.65 12.53 -9.12
CA LEU A 82 -34.02 11.28 -9.53
C LEU A 82 -32.60 11.53 -10.06
N LEU A 83 -32.43 12.44 -11.02
CA LEU A 83 -31.13 12.81 -11.58
C LEU A 83 -30.16 13.33 -10.51
N ALA A 84 -30.64 14.21 -9.63
CA ALA A 84 -29.85 14.73 -8.52
C ALA A 84 -29.40 13.61 -7.58
N CYS A 85 -30.29 12.67 -7.24
CA CYS A 85 -29.91 11.54 -6.40
C CYS A 85 -28.87 10.64 -7.08
N THR A 86 -29.04 10.35 -8.37
CA THR A 86 -28.08 9.53 -9.12
C THR A 86 -26.69 10.17 -9.08
N LEU A 87 -26.58 11.46 -9.39
CA LEU A 87 -25.32 12.20 -9.38
C LEU A 87 -24.69 12.23 -7.97
N VAL A 88 -25.49 12.52 -6.93
CA VAL A 88 -25.00 12.55 -5.55
C VAL A 88 -24.50 11.18 -5.10
N CYS A 89 -25.27 10.11 -5.33
CA CYS A 89 -24.85 8.75 -4.97
C CYS A 89 -23.61 8.31 -5.76
N GLY A 90 -23.56 8.62 -7.06
CA GLY A 90 -22.41 8.34 -7.92
C GLY A 90 -21.14 9.02 -7.44
N HIS A 91 -21.19 10.33 -7.14
CA HIS A 91 -20.04 11.06 -6.60
C HIS A 91 -19.65 10.65 -5.17
N ILE A 92 -20.59 10.19 -4.34
CA ILE A 92 -20.24 9.60 -3.03
C ILE A 92 -19.42 8.32 -3.24
N ILE A 93 -19.85 7.44 -4.15
CA ILE A 93 -19.10 6.21 -4.47
C ILE A 93 -17.72 6.56 -5.05
N LEU A 94 -17.66 7.51 -6.00
CA LEU A 94 -16.42 7.97 -6.62
C LEU A 94 -15.46 8.55 -5.57
N SER A 95 -15.89 9.53 -4.78
CA SER A 95 -15.05 10.18 -3.76
C SER A 95 -14.57 9.20 -2.69
N MET A 96 -15.38 8.20 -2.33
CA MET A 96 -14.97 7.20 -1.36
C MET A 96 -13.80 6.36 -1.89
N VAL A 97 -13.68 6.16 -3.20
CA VAL A 97 -12.55 5.44 -3.79
C VAL A 97 -11.41 6.40 -4.15
N ALA A 98 -11.71 7.57 -4.71
CA ALA A 98 -10.72 8.52 -5.23
C ALA A 98 -10.08 9.41 -4.14
N ASP A 99 -10.83 9.84 -3.14
CA ASP A 99 -10.34 10.84 -2.16
C ASP A 99 -9.97 10.22 -0.81
N SER A 100 -10.35 8.97 -0.56
CA SER A 100 -10.06 8.31 0.72
C SER A 100 -8.66 7.67 0.76
N GLN A 101 -8.12 7.52 1.96
CA GLN A 101 -6.94 6.67 2.23
C GLN A 101 -7.33 5.19 2.43
N ILE A 102 -8.58 4.83 2.16
CA ILE A 102 -9.10 3.48 2.38
C ILE A 102 -8.64 2.61 1.22
N SER A 103 -7.94 1.52 1.52
CA SER A 103 -7.62 0.51 0.51
C SER A 103 -8.87 -0.28 0.14
N PHE A 104 -9.22 -0.25 -1.15
CA PHE A 104 -10.18 -1.18 -1.77
C PHE A 104 -9.47 -2.21 -2.66
N ASP A 105 -8.15 -2.39 -2.49
CA ASP A 105 -7.38 -3.43 -3.17
C ASP A 105 -7.67 -4.79 -2.52
N VAL A 106 -8.58 -5.54 -3.14
CA VAL A 106 -9.00 -6.87 -2.67
C VAL A 106 -8.01 -7.98 -3.04
N ILE A 107 -7.06 -7.71 -3.94
CA ILE A 107 -6.02 -8.68 -4.30
C ILE A 107 -5.00 -8.74 -3.17
N ASN A 108 -4.59 -7.58 -2.65
CA ASN A 108 -3.71 -7.52 -1.49
C ASN A 108 -4.50 -7.50 -0.18
N PHE A 109 -4.86 -8.69 0.30
CA PHE A 109 -5.60 -8.89 1.55
C PHE A 109 -4.97 -8.16 2.76
N PHE A 110 -3.65 -8.03 2.83
CA PHE A 110 -2.97 -7.36 3.94
C PHE A 110 -3.18 -5.84 3.98
N THR A 111 -3.64 -5.24 2.88
CA THR A 111 -3.98 -3.80 2.84
C THR A 111 -5.40 -3.52 3.31
N LEU A 112 -6.26 -4.55 3.39
CA LEU A 112 -7.64 -4.40 3.84
C LEU A 112 -7.66 -4.14 5.35
N SER A 113 -8.30 -3.05 5.74
CA SER A 113 -8.43 -2.63 7.13
C SER A 113 -9.89 -2.66 7.59
N ALA A 114 -10.13 -2.40 8.88
CA ALA A 114 -11.48 -2.19 9.39
C ALA A 114 -12.23 -1.08 8.62
N TYR A 115 -11.52 -0.07 8.12
CA TYR A 115 -12.10 1.01 7.30
C TYR A 115 -12.59 0.50 5.95
N SER A 116 -11.91 -0.47 5.32
CA SER A 116 -12.35 -1.10 4.07
C SER A 116 -13.68 -1.85 4.27
N VAL A 117 -13.82 -2.58 5.40
CA VAL A 117 -15.07 -3.28 5.76
C VAL A 117 -16.21 -2.29 5.96
N ILE A 118 -15.96 -1.19 6.69
CA ILE A 118 -16.96 -0.13 6.88
C ILE A 118 -17.32 0.52 5.54
N GLY A 119 -16.34 0.77 4.67
CA GLY A 119 -16.55 1.28 3.32
C GLY A 119 -17.49 0.39 2.49
N PHE A 120 -17.31 -0.93 2.51
CA PHE A 120 -18.22 -1.86 1.84
C PHE A 120 -19.65 -1.81 2.40
N VAL A 121 -19.80 -1.69 3.73
CA VAL A 121 -21.11 -1.52 4.38
C VAL A 121 -21.78 -0.21 3.95
N VAL A 122 -21.01 0.88 3.90
CA VAL A 122 -21.49 2.19 3.44
C VAL A 122 -21.97 2.12 1.99
N LEU A 123 -21.18 1.54 1.09
CA LEU A 123 -21.54 1.34 -0.31
C LEU A 123 -22.86 0.55 -0.44
N GLY A 124 -23.03 -0.49 0.37
CA GLY A 124 -24.27 -1.25 0.42
C GLY A 124 -25.46 -0.41 0.87
N CYS A 125 -25.28 0.40 1.93
CA CYS A 125 -26.33 1.30 2.39
C CYS A 125 -26.71 2.34 1.33
N VAL A 126 -25.74 2.93 0.64
CA VAL A 126 -25.97 3.91 -0.44
C VAL A 126 -26.70 3.26 -1.63
N ALA A 127 -26.24 2.09 -2.09
CA ALA A 127 -26.86 1.37 -3.20
C ALA A 127 -28.32 0.98 -2.92
N ILE A 128 -28.58 0.41 -1.74
CA ILE A 128 -29.93 0.00 -1.33
C ILE A 128 -30.83 1.24 -1.13
N SER A 129 -30.28 2.33 -0.57
CA SER A 129 -31.01 3.58 -0.41
C SER A 129 -31.41 4.17 -1.76
N TYR A 130 -30.47 4.25 -2.70
CA TYR A 130 -30.75 4.72 -4.06
C TYR A 130 -31.84 3.89 -4.74
N PHE A 131 -31.77 2.56 -4.60
CA PHE A 131 -32.77 1.65 -5.14
C PHE A 131 -34.17 1.94 -4.57
N PHE A 132 -34.31 2.05 -3.24
CA PHE A 132 -35.60 2.33 -2.63
C PHE A 132 -36.12 3.74 -2.91
N LEU A 133 -35.25 4.75 -2.91
CA LEU A 133 -35.65 6.10 -3.27
C LEU A 133 -36.20 6.13 -4.70
N THR A 134 -35.50 5.52 -5.65
CA THR A 134 -35.93 5.49 -7.04
C THR A 134 -37.29 4.80 -7.19
N GLN A 135 -37.52 3.71 -6.47
CA GLN A 135 -38.84 3.06 -6.43
C GLN A 135 -39.94 3.98 -5.88
N VAL A 136 -39.67 4.70 -4.79
CA VAL A 136 -40.63 5.64 -4.19
C VAL A 136 -40.95 6.76 -5.18
N ILE A 137 -39.95 7.35 -5.82
CA ILE A 137 -40.14 8.42 -6.80
C ILE A 137 -40.96 7.92 -7.99
N ILE A 138 -40.60 6.77 -8.57
CA ILE A 138 -41.33 6.20 -9.72
C ILE A 138 -42.77 5.86 -9.32
N TYR A 139 -43.00 5.28 -8.15
CA TYR A 139 -44.36 4.98 -7.66
C TYR A 139 -45.22 6.24 -7.53
N LEU A 140 -44.65 7.36 -7.06
CA LEU A 140 -45.37 8.62 -6.93
C LEU A 140 -45.65 9.29 -8.28
N ILE A 141 -44.78 9.10 -9.27
CA ILE A 141 -44.93 9.68 -10.63
C ILE A 141 -45.83 8.82 -11.52
N GLN A 142 -45.83 7.49 -11.36
CA GLN A 142 -46.53 6.56 -12.24
C GLN A 142 -48.03 6.85 -12.45
N PRO A 143 -48.83 7.22 -11.41
CA PRO A 143 -50.24 7.60 -11.59
C PRO A 143 -50.45 8.83 -12.48
N LEU A 144 -49.44 9.70 -12.59
CA LEU A 144 -49.50 10.90 -13.41
C LEU A 144 -49.24 10.56 -14.90
N LEU A 145 -48.56 9.45 -15.22
CA LEU A 145 -48.21 9.05 -16.59
C LEU A 145 -48.65 7.60 -16.87
N PRO A 146 -49.98 7.34 -17.01
CA PRO A 146 -50.52 5.98 -17.03
C PRO A 146 -50.17 5.14 -18.26
N ASN A 147 -49.82 5.75 -19.41
CA ASN A 147 -49.76 5.02 -20.68
C ASN A 147 -48.39 4.86 -21.34
N ASN A 148 -47.30 5.45 -20.85
CA ASN A 148 -45.95 5.22 -21.42
C ASN A 148 -44.84 5.51 -20.42
N LYS A 149 -44.28 4.48 -19.78
CA LYS A 149 -43.11 4.60 -18.91
C LYS A 149 -41.84 5.05 -19.67
N LEU A 150 -41.78 4.80 -20.99
CA LEU A 150 -40.77 5.36 -21.89
C LEU A 150 -40.73 6.90 -21.93
N ILE A 151 -41.83 7.57 -21.58
CA ILE A 151 -41.85 9.03 -21.47
C ILE A 151 -40.98 9.49 -20.30
N ILE A 152 -40.94 8.74 -19.20
CA ILE A 152 -40.10 9.05 -18.05
C ILE A 152 -38.62 8.93 -18.42
N THR A 153 -38.23 7.87 -19.14
CA THR A 153 -36.85 7.69 -19.60
C THR A 153 -36.45 8.78 -20.59
N LEU A 154 -37.33 9.15 -21.54
CA LEU A 154 -37.07 10.22 -22.50
C LEU A 154 -36.88 11.58 -21.80
N TYR A 155 -37.75 11.95 -20.87
CA TYR A 155 -37.58 13.20 -20.12
C TYR A 155 -36.35 13.19 -19.22
N ALA A 156 -36.02 12.04 -18.59
CA ALA A 156 -34.80 11.90 -17.82
C ALA A 156 -33.55 12.11 -18.70
N THR A 157 -33.54 11.60 -19.94
CA THR A 157 -32.48 11.84 -20.91
C THR A 157 -32.35 13.33 -21.26
N ILE A 158 -33.47 13.99 -21.60
CA ILE A 158 -33.45 15.41 -21.98
C ILE A 158 -32.94 16.28 -20.83
N VAL A 159 -33.52 16.15 -19.63
CA VAL A 159 -33.13 16.95 -18.47
C VAL A 159 -31.68 16.64 -18.07
N GLY A 160 -31.27 15.38 -18.12
CA GLY A 160 -29.91 14.98 -17.80
C GLY A 160 -28.87 15.53 -18.78
N LEU A 161 -29.15 15.52 -20.10
CA LEU A 161 -28.28 16.14 -21.10
C LEU A 161 -28.17 17.65 -20.93
N ILE A 162 -29.27 18.33 -20.56
CA ILE A 162 -29.26 19.77 -20.25
C ILE A 162 -28.33 20.05 -19.06
N ILE A 163 -28.44 19.27 -17.97
CA ILE A 163 -27.59 19.42 -16.78
C ILE A 163 -26.11 19.19 -17.14
N LEU A 164 -25.81 18.16 -17.94
CA LEU A 164 -24.44 17.89 -18.39
C LEU A 164 -23.87 19.00 -19.28
N THR A 165 -24.69 19.58 -20.15
CA THR A 165 -24.29 20.71 -21.01
C THR A 165 -23.88 21.93 -20.17
N ILE A 166 -24.59 22.18 -19.07
CA ILE A 166 -24.25 23.28 -18.14
C ILE A 166 -22.93 22.99 -17.40
N ARG A 167 -22.63 21.73 -17.11
CA ARG A 167 -21.45 21.30 -16.33
C ARG A 167 -20.24 20.91 -17.18
N ILE A 168 -20.22 21.21 -18.47
CA ILE A 168 -19.24 20.66 -19.43
C ILE A 168 -17.75 20.94 -19.11
N ASN A 169 -17.47 21.98 -18.32
CA ASN A 169 -16.11 22.37 -17.92
C ASN A 169 -15.61 21.68 -16.64
N GLU A 170 -16.42 20.85 -15.97
CA GLU A 170 -16.01 20.12 -14.77
C GLU A 170 -15.11 18.92 -15.13
N PRO A 171 -14.08 18.59 -14.32
CA PRO A 171 -13.15 17.50 -14.61
C PRO A 171 -13.81 16.11 -14.64
N ASN A 172 -14.96 15.96 -13.97
CA ASN A 172 -15.67 14.69 -13.81
C ASN A 172 -16.78 14.46 -14.85
N VAL A 173 -16.89 15.28 -15.90
CA VAL A 173 -17.98 15.18 -16.90
C VAL A 173 -18.02 13.82 -17.59
N SER A 174 -16.87 13.21 -17.89
CA SER A 174 -16.81 11.87 -18.49
C SER A 174 -17.46 10.80 -17.61
N PHE A 175 -17.28 10.91 -16.29
CA PHE A 175 -17.94 10.02 -15.33
C PHE A 175 -19.45 10.28 -15.28
N ASP A 176 -19.88 11.54 -15.26
CA ASP A 176 -21.30 11.91 -15.20
C ASP A 176 -22.07 11.45 -16.46
N ILE A 177 -21.43 11.45 -17.64
CA ILE A 177 -22.01 10.90 -18.87
C ILE A 177 -22.19 9.37 -18.75
N CYS A 178 -21.18 8.66 -18.26
CA CYS A 178 -21.26 7.22 -18.03
C CYS A 178 -22.36 6.88 -17.00
N LEU A 179 -22.45 7.66 -15.93
CA LEU A 179 -23.47 7.54 -14.89
C LEU A 179 -24.88 7.77 -15.43
N LEU A 180 -25.07 8.77 -16.30
CA LEU A 180 -26.35 9.03 -16.95
C LEU A 180 -26.74 7.86 -17.87
N SER A 181 -25.80 7.35 -18.67
CA SER A 181 -26.03 6.15 -19.50
C SER A 181 -26.43 4.95 -18.65
N TRP A 182 -25.73 4.71 -17.55
CA TRP A 182 -26.05 3.66 -16.59
C TRP A 182 -27.44 3.84 -15.96
N MET A 183 -27.82 5.08 -15.60
CA MET A 183 -29.15 5.39 -15.05
C MET A 183 -30.26 5.08 -16.05
N LEU A 184 -30.06 5.38 -17.33
CA LEU A 184 -31.03 5.07 -18.37
C LEU A 184 -31.20 3.55 -18.55
N VAL A 185 -30.10 2.79 -18.56
CA VAL A 185 -30.15 1.31 -18.57
C VAL A 185 -30.89 0.80 -17.33
N TYR A 186 -30.61 1.36 -16.16
CA TYR A 186 -31.29 1.01 -14.91
C TYR A 186 -32.81 1.26 -14.98
N LEU A 187 -33.24 2.41 -15.51
CA LEU A 187 -34.67 2.72 -15.67
C LEU A 187 -35.35 1.79 -16.68
N LEU A 188 -34.68 1.44 -17.79
CA LEU A 188 -35.19 0.48 -18.77
C LEU A 188 -35.33 -0.92 -18.18
N LEU A 189 -34.36 -1.36 -17.38
CA LEU A 189 -34.43 -2.63 -16.67
C LEU A 189 -35.58 -2.67 -15.66
N GLN A 190 -35.86 -1.55 -14.99
CA GLN A 190 -36.94 -1.44 -14.01
C GLN A 190 -38.34 -1.40 -14.64
N ASP A 191 -38.46 -0.96 -15.90
CA ASP A 191 -39.74 -0.90 -16.62
C ASP A 191 -40.35 -2.31 -16.79
N ASN A 192 -39.49 -3.29 -17.08
CA ASN A 192 -39.85 -4.70 -17.26
C ASN A 192 -40.57 -5.28 -16.02
N GLU A 193 -41.78 -5.83 -16.20
CA GLU A 193 -42.60 -6.36 -15.10
C GLU A 193 -41.93 -7.49 -14.31
N HIS A 194 -41.01 -8.22 -14.96
CA HIS A 194 -40.20 -9.27 -14.32
C HIS A 194 -39.22 -8.73 -13.28
N PHE A 195 -38.80 -7.46 -13.39
CA PHE A 195 -37.81 -6.82 -12.51
C PHE A 195 -38.42 -5.75 -11.61
N PHE A 196 -39.65 -5.31 -11.90
CA PHE A 196 -40.40 -4.37 -11.08
C PHE A 196 -40.72 -4.94 -9.70
N LEU A 197 -40.34 -4.21 -8.65
CA LEU A 197 -40.53 -4.58 -7.26
C LEU A 197 -41.37 -3.54 -6.54
N LEU A 198 -42.65 -3.86 -6.33
CA LEU A 198 -43.53 -3.09 -5.46
C LEU A 198 -44.14 -3.89 -4.31
N ALA A 199 -43.88 -5.20 -4.26
CA ALA A 199 -44.38 -6.08 -3.22
C ALA A 199 -43.62 -5.91 -1.89
N SER A 200 -44.33 -6.10 -0.78
CA SER A 200 -43.83 -5.98 0.61
C SER A 200 -42.87 -7.10 1.04
N GLN A 201 -42.58 -8.06 0.15
CA GLN A 201 -41.70 -9.18 0.45
C GLN A 201 -40.24 -8.79 0.22
N ILE A 202 -39.51 -8.70 1.32
CA ILE A 202 -38.15 -8.14 1.43
C ILE A 202 -37.08 -9.07 0.83
N ILE A 203 -37.35 -10.36 0.65
CA ILE A 203 -36.44 -11.31 0.00
C ILE A 203 -37.18 -11.93 -1.18
N SER A 204 -36.95 -11.41 -2.38
CA SER A 204 -37.46 -11.98 -3.62
C SER A 204 -36.30 -12.13 -4.60
N SER A 205 -36.43 -13.06 -5.56
CA SER A 205 -35.46 -13.25 -6.65
C SER A 205 -35.10 -11.93 -7.37
N ARG A 206 -36.05 -10.99 -7.43
CA ARG A 206 -35.86 -9.66 -7.99
C ARG A 206 -34.89 -8.79 -7.18
N LEU A 207 -34.90 -8.86 -5.84
CA LEU A 207 -33.96 -8.07 -5.03
C LEU A 207 -32.53 -8.57 -5.22
N ILE A 208 -32.34 -9.88 -5.32
CA ILE A 208 -31.02 -10.49 -5.58
C ILE A 208 -30.46 -10.01 -6.92
N PHE A 209 -31.30 -9.96 -7.97
CA PHE A 209 -30.91 -9.41 -9.26
C PHE A 209 -30.42 -7.96 -9.13
N TRP A 210 -31.13 -7.11 -8.38
CA TRP A 210 -30.70 -5.74 -8.17
C TRP A 210 -29.41 -5.65 -7.35
N LEU A 211 -29.25 -6.45 -6.30
CA LEU A 211 -27.97 -6.51 -5.56
C LEU A 211 -26.82 -6.94 -6.45
N PHE A 212 -27.04 -7.91 -7.34
CA PHE A 212 -26.06 -8.31 -8.35
C PHE A 212 -25.72 -7.15 -9.29
N PHE A 213 -26.73 -6.48 -9.84
CA PHE A 213 -26.56 -5.34 -10.76
C PHE A 213 -25.78 -4.19 -10.10
N PHE A 214 -26.13 -3.80 -8.87
CA PHE A 214 -25.43 -2.75 -8.13
C PHE A 214 -24.02 -3.17 -7.73
N SER A 215 -23.81 -4.42 -7.31
CA SER A 215 -22.47 -4.93 -6.98
C SER A 215 -21.55 -4.86 -8.19
N LEU A 216 -22.03 -5.32 -9.36
CA LEU A 216 -21.28 -5.26 -10.61
C LEU A 216 -20.94 -3.81 -10.99
N SER A 217 -21.92 -2.92 -10.91
CA SER A 217 -21.76 -1.51 -11.29
C SER A 217 -20.78 -0.78 -10.39
N ILE A 218 -20.91 -0.94 -9.07
CA ILE A 218 -19.99 -0.33 -8.10
C ILE A 218 -18.61 -0.94 -8.25
N SER A 219 -18.50 -2.26 -8.45
CA SER A 219 -17.22 -2.93 -8.68
C SER A 219 -16.46 -2.32 -9.85
N SER A 220 -17.14 -2.05 -10.98
CA SER A 220 -16.51 -1.40 -12.13
C SER A 220 -15.98 -0.01 -11.81
N ILE A 221 -16.73 0.80 -11.04
CA ILE A 221 -16.27 2.12 -10.60
C ILE A 221 -15.03 1.99 -9.72
N ILE A 222 -15.04 1.08 -8.74
CA ILE A 222 -13.90 0.90 -7.84
C ILE A 222 -12.65 0.52 -8.63
N ILE A 223 -12.73 -0.44 -9.55
CA ILE A 223 -11.57 -0.91 -10.33
C ILE A 223 -10.96 0.21 -11.18
N ILE A 224 -11.78 0.99 -11.87
CA ILE A 224 -11.30 2.10 -12.71
C ILE A 224 -10.58 3.16 -11.85
N GLU A 225 -11.14 3.52 -10.70
CA GLU A 225 -10.54 4.52 -9.81
C GLU A 225 -9.31 3.97 -9.06
N ASN A 226 -9.29 2.68 -8.71
CA ASN A 226 -8.12 2.04 -8.13
C ASN A 226 -6.95 2.02 -9.13
N ASP A 227 -7.22 1.70 -10.40
CA ASP A 227 -6.19 1.70 -11.45
C ASP A 227 -5.59 3.10 -11.66
N LYS A 228 -6.42 4.16 -11.65
CA LYS A 228 -5.93 5.55 -11.70
C LYS A 228 -5.02 5.89 -10.51
N LYS A 229 -5.46 5.59 -9.29
CA LYS A 229 -4.66 5.79 -8.07
C LYS A 229 -3.35 5.02 -8.10
N GLU A 230 -3.42 3.79 -8.59
CA GLU A 230 -2.28 2.89 -8.67
C GLU A 230 -1.24 3.42 -9.67
N VAL A 231 -1.67 3.92 -10.83
CA VAL A 231 -0.80 4.58 -11.81
C VAL A 231 -0.16 5.84 -11.24
N GLU A 232 -0.92 6.70 -10.56
CA GLU A 232 -0.38 7.92 -9.92
C GLU A 232 0.65 7.59 -8.85
N ARG A 233 0.35 6.61 -8.00
CA ARG A 233 1.28 6.11 -6.99
C ARG A 233 2.56 5.58 -7.63
N ARG A 234 2.46 4.85 -8.74
CA ARG A 234 3.63 4.40 -9.49
C ARG A 234 4.42 5.56 -10.10
N LYS A 235 3.78 6.60 -10.63
CA LYS A 235 4.51 7.79 -11.12
C LYS A 235 5.35 8.41 -10.00
N TYR A 236 4.76 8.62 -8.83
CA TYR A 236 5.45 9.12 -7.64
C TYR A 236 6.62 8.21 -7.20
N TYR A 237 6.42 6.89 -7.25
CA TYR A 237 7.47 5.92 -6.94
C TYR A 237 8.62 5.95 -7.95
N ALA A 238 8.34 6.04 -9.24
CA ALA A 238 9.38 6.15 -10.26
C ALA A 238 10.21 7.43 -10.10
N GLU A 239 9.58 8.55 -9.76
CA GLU A 239 10.25 9.83 -9.47
C GLU A 239 11.09 9.75 -8.18
N THR A 240 10.58 9.09 -7.15
CA THR A 240 11.34 8.86 -5.91
C THR A 240 12.55 7.95 -6.16
N LEU A 241 12.42 6.93 -7.01
CA LEU A 241 13.52 6.03 -7.37
C LEU A 241 14.57 6.73 -8.23
N SER A 242 14.18 7.65 -9.12
CA SER A 242 15.15 8.41 -9.93
C SER A 242 15.99 9.37 -9.09
N THR A 243 15.38 9.99 -8.07
CA THR A 243 16.01 10.96 -7.15
C THR A 243 16.85 10.30 -6.07
N LYS A 244 16.45 9.12 -5.56
CA LYS A 244 17.29 8.31 -4.66
C LYS A 244 18.55 7.77 -5.33
N ALA A 245 18.53 7.64 -6.66
CA ALA A 245 19.64 7.14 -7.47
C ALA A 245 20.57 8.25 -8.00
N ASP A 246 20.53 9.49 -7.47
CA ASP A 246 21.39 10.63 -7.85
C ASP A 246 21.53 11.63 -6.66
N PRO A 247 22.37 12.69 -6.70
CA PRO A 247 23.44 13.13 -5.77
C PRO A 247 23.12 13.36 -4.27
N ALA A 248 22.02 12.85 -3.72
CA ALA A 248 21.75 12.80 -2.29
C ALA A 248 22.85 12.04 -1.52
N ASN A 249 23.39 10.96 -2.09
CA ASN A 249 24.53 10.22 -1.56
C ASN A 249 25.78 11.08 -1.40
N GLU A 250 26.02 11.98 -2.37
CA GLU A 250 27.14 12.92 -2.33
C GLU A 250 26.90 13.98 -1.25
N ARG A 251 25.73 14.63 -1.23
CA ARG A 251 25.39 15.62 -0.18
C ARG A 251 25.51 15.06 1.25
N LEU A 252 25.15 13.79 1.44
CA LEU A 252 25.30 13.10 2.73
C LEU A 252 26.78 12.87 3.08
N MET A 253 27.60 12.48 2.10
CA MET A 253 29.04 12.38 2.27
C MET A 253 29.66 13.73 2.64
N ASN A 254 29.14 14.85 2.12
CA ASN A 254 29.61 16.19 2.53
C ASN A 254 29.46 16.44 4.04
N THR A 255 28.34 16.01 4.64
CA THR A 255 28.11 16.14 6.09
C THR A 255 29.05 15.25 6.90
N VAL A 256 29.37 14.06 6.40
CA VAL A 256 30.40 13.20 7.03
C VAL A 256 31.74 13.92 6.98
N LEU A 257 32.13 14.42 5.81
CA LEU A 257 33.41 15.09 5.59
C LEU A 257 33.61 16.37 6.42
N THR A 258 32.54 17.04 6.85
CA THR A 258 32.67 18.21 7.75
C THR A 258 33.22 17.85 9.12
N ASP A 259 32.93 16.65 9.64
CA ASP A 259 33.44 16.20 10.94
C ASP A 259 34.89 15.71 10.86
N PHE A 260 35.36 15.37 9.65
CA PHE A 260 36.75 15.01 9.37
C PHE A 260 37.63 16.21 8.98
N ARG A 261 37.17 17.44 9.23
CA ARG A 261 37.97 18.65 9.02
C ARG A 261 39.13 18.73 10.00
N SER A 262 40.21 19.37 9.56
CA SER A 262 41.41 19.55 10.37
C SER A 262 41.11 20.24 11.71
N GLU A 263 40.19 21.20 11.75
CA GLU A 263 39.86 21.93 12.99
C GLU A 263 39.25 21.03 14.08
N ALA A 264 38.50 20.00 13.68
CA ALA A 264 37.86 19.05 14.60
C ALA A 264 38.82 17.93 15.04
N LEU A 265 39.65 17.44 14.11
CA LEU A 265 40.50 16.27 14.33
C LEU A 265 41.92 16.59 14.83
N ALA A 266 42.48 17.76 14.55
CA ALA A 266 43.80 18.17 15.05
C ALA A 266 43.98 17.99 16.57
N PRO A 267 43.05 18.46 17.45
CA PRO A 267 43.22 18.28 18.90
C PRO A 267 43.11 16.82 19.36
N LEU A 268 42.52 15.94 18.54
CA LEU A 268 42.33 14.53 18.85
C LEU A 268 43.40 13.64 18.20
N PHE A 269 44.22 14.20 17.31
CA PHE A 269 45.11 13.41 16.44
C PHE A 269 46.12 12.56 17.22
N PHE A 270 46.59 13.06 18.38
CA PHE A 270 47.51 12.31 19.24
C PHE A 270 46.96 10.95 19.70
N LYS A 271 45.63 10.81 19.78
CA LYS A 271 44.96 9.56 20.16
C LYS A 271 45.08 8.47 19.11
N PHE A 272 45.36 8.80 17.84
CA PHE A 272 45.62 7.81 16.79
C PHE A 272 46.99 7.13 16.93
N LYS A 273 47.93 7.72 17.67
CA LYS A 273 49.29 7.16 17.86
C LYS A 273 49.35 5.99 18.85
N ASN A 274 48.28 5.72 19.59
CA ASN A 274 48.19 4.62 20.54
C ASN A 274 47.07 3.66 20.10
N GLU A 275 47.37 2.37 20.05
CA GLU A 275 46.51 1.30 19.52
C GLU A 275 45.11 1.29 20.14
N THR A 276 45.01 1.32 21.47
CA THR A 276 43.73 1.22 22.18
C THR A 276 42.86 2.45 21.93
N THR A 277 43.46 3.64 21.98
CA THR A 277 42.72 4.91 21.76
C THR A 277 42.39 5.14 20.29
N ASN A 278 43.20 4.60 19.37
CA ASN A 278 42.94 4.64 17.93
C ASN A 278 41.67 3.86 17.60
N LYS A 279 41.55 2.62 18.11
CA LYS A 279 40.37 1.77 17.90
C LYS A 279 39.10 2.44 18.44
N ILE A 280 39.11 2.89 19.70
CA ILE A 280 37.97 3.56 20.32
C ILE A 280 37.57 4.83 19.56
N LEU A 281 38.54 5.62 19.08
CA LEU A 281 38.24 6.86 18.38
C LEU A 281 37.71 6.62 16.97
N LYS A 282 38.24 5.62 16.24
CA LYS A 282 37.66 5.19 14.96
C LYS A 282 36.24 4.67 15.15
N ASP A 283 35.99 3.88 16.19
CA ASP A 283 34.65 3.36 16.52
C ASP A 283 33.67 4.48 16.92
N SER A 284 34.09 5.44 17.75
CA SER A 284 33.29 6.60 18.14
C SER A 284 32.99 7.52 16.95
N LEU A 285 34.00 7.77 16.09
CA LEU A 285 33.78 8.46 14.83
C LEU A 285 32.71 7.73 14.03
N LEU A 286 32.79 6.41 13.84
CA LEU A 286 31.80 5.65 13.07
C LEU A 286 30.41 5.52 13.72
N ASN A 287 30.31 5.47 15.07
CA ASN A 287 29.09 5.09 15.78
C ASN A 287 28.35 6.24 16.51
N GLU A 288 29.03 7.23 17.10
CA GLU A 288 28.37 8.24 17.97
C GLU A 288 27.74 9.41 17.19
N ASN A 289 28.31 9.80 16.05
CA ASN A 289 27.83 10.97 15.28
C ASN A 289 27.01 10.61 14.02
N PHE A 290 26.85 9.33 13.70
CA PHE A 290 26.36 8.90 12.39
C PHE A 290 25.12 8.00 12.43
N SER A 291 24.20 8.29 13.35
CA SER A 291 23.10 7.42 13.81
C SER A 291 21.95 7.13 12.81
N GLY A 292 22.22 7.06 11.50
CA GLY A 292 21.22 6.56 10.55
C GLY A 292 21.65 6.52 9.09
N TYR A 293 22.66 7.31 8.69
CA TYR A 293 22.94 7.57 7.27
C TYR A 293 24.17 6.82 6.74
N LEU A 294 25.25 6.71 7.53
CA LEU A 294 26.43 5.87 7.22
C LEU A 294 26.15 4.38 7.34
N ASN A 295 25.05 3.96 7.97
CA ASN A 295 24.69 2.54 7.98
C ASN A 295 24.47 1.99 6.55
N LYS A 296 24.20 2.85 5.56
CA LYS A 296 24.12 2.50 4.14
C LYS A 296 25.47 2.28 3.46
N TYR A 297 26.58 2.62 4.12
CA TYR A 297 27.94 2.50 3.61
C TYR A 297 28.79 1.68 4.56
N ASP A 298 29.56 0.77 3.99
CA ASP A 298 30.66 0.15 4.69
C ASP A 298 31.86 1.11 4.62
N THR A 299 32.22 1.68 5.77
CA THR A 299 33.13 2.84 5.84
C THR A 299 34.36 2.49 6.64
N HIS A 300 35.51 2.62 6.00
CA HIS A 300 36.82 2.34 6.55
C HIS A 300 37.63 3.62 6.69
N ILE A 301 38.24 3.81 7.86
CA ILE A 301 39.08 4.97 8.17
C ILE A 301 40.53 4.49 8.27
N TYR A 302 41.37 4.99 7.37
CA TYR A 302 42.81 4.74 7.38
C TYR A 302 43.55 5.98 7.88
N THR A 303 44.38 5.80 8.90
CA THR A 303 45.14 6.87 9.53
C THR A 303 46.63 6.67 9.29
N PHE A 304 47.35 7.74 8.99
CA PHE A 304 48.79 7.75 8.74
C PHE A 304 49.45 8.92 9.47
N ASP A 305 50.71 8.76 9.89
CA ASP A 305 51.50 9.83 10.49
C ASP A 305 52.07 10.81 9.46
N ASP A 306 52.86 11.77 9.93
CA ASP A 306 53.57 12.77 9.13
C ASP A 306 54.65 12.17 8.22
N GLU A 307 55.18 10.99 8.57
CA GLU A 307 56.11 10.20 7.76
C GLU A 307 55.40 9.19 6.84
N GLU A 308 54.09 9.31 6.67
CA GLU A 308 53.23 8.45 5.82
C GLU A 308 53.13 6.98 6.29
N LYS A 309 53.53 6.67 7.53
CA LYS A 309 53.44 5.33 8.11
C LYS A 309 52.03 5.07 8.66
N PRO A 310 51.51 3.83 8.54
CA PRO A 310 50.17 3.50 9.02
C PRO A 310 50.09 3.54 10.55
N LEU A 311 49.06 4.21 11.06
CA LEU A 311 48.74 4.27 12.49
C LEU A 311 47.65 3.23 12.81
N PHE A 312 48.06 1.99 13.06
CA PHE A 312 47.18 0.89 13.51
C PHE A 312 45.90 0.74 12.67
N ASN A 313 46.07 0.54 11.35
CA ASN A 313 44.95 0.26 10.45
C ASN A 313 44.64 -1.24 10.45
N HIS A 314 43.35 -1.59 10.34
CA HIS A 314 42.89 -2.98 10.35
C HIS A 314 43.30 -3.73 9.07
N ASP A 315 43.22 -3.06 7.91
CA ASP A 315 43.68 -3.62 6.63
C ASP A 315 45.11 -3.17 6.28
N PRO A 316 45.87 -4.00 5.52
CA PRO A 316 47.24 -3.70 5.10
C PRO A 316 47.33 -2.64 3.97
N ALA A 317 46.35 -1.75 3.85
CA ALA A 317 46.34 -0.72 2.81
C ALA A 317 47.41 0.36 3.09
N ASN A 318 48.43 0.43 2.23
CA ASN A 318 49.50 1.42 2.33
C ASN A 318 49.08 2.80 1.80
N TYR A 319 49.68 3.87 2.34
CA TYR A 319 49.45 5.26 1.92
C TYR A 319 49.59 5.46 0.39
N ASN A 320 50.62 4.84 -0.19
CA ASN A 320 50.88 4.89 -1.63
C ASN A 320 49.76 4.26 -2.46
N THR A 321 49.14 3.18 -1.98
CA THR A 321 48.05 2.50 -2.67
C THR A 321 46.81 3.39 -2.73
N LEU A 322 46.40 3.94 -1.59
CA LEU A 322 45.24 4.84 -1.50
C LEU A 322 45.45 6.13 -2.30
N THR A 323 46.66 6.69 -2.26
CA THR A 323 47.03 7.87 -3.05
C THR A 323 47.02 7.58 -4.55
N THR A 324 47.48 6.39 -4.95
CA THR A 324 47.45 5.96 -6.36
C THR A 324 46.01 5.81 -6.84
N ILE A 325 45.14 5.15 -6.08
CA ILE A 325 43.70 5.03 -6.40
C ILE A 325 43.09 6.42 -6.56
N LEU A 326 43.31 7.33 -5.61
CA LEU A 326 42.77 8.68 -5.66
C LEU A 326 43.25 9.47 -6.89
N LYS A 327 44.56 9.40 -7.23
CA LYS A 327 45.13 10.18 -8.35
C LYS A 327 44.87 9.57 -9.73
N THR A 328 44.80 8.25 -9.84
CA THR A 328 44.75 7.54 -11.14
C THR A 328 43.36 7.04 -11.51
N GLN A 329 42.54 6.68 -10.52
CA GLN A 329 41.21 6.11 -10.71
C GLN A 329 40.10 7.02 -10.15
N GLY A 330 40.45 7.98 -9.30
CA GLY A 330 39.51 8.92 -8.70
C GLY A 330 38.92 9.91 -9.69
N LYS A 331 37.60 9.93 -9.78
CA LYS A 331 36.81 10.93 -10.50
C LYS A 331 36.29 11.97 -9.49
N PRO A 332 36.42 13.28 -9.78
CA PRO A 332 35.98 14.32 -8.86
C PRO A 332 34.46 14.34 -8.75
N THR A 333 33.94 14.58 -7.55
CA THR A 333 32.52 14.85 -7.30
C THR A 333 32.27 16.37 -7.20
N PRO A 334 31.01 16.84 -7.17
CA PRO A 334 30.67 18.24 -6.88
C PRO A 334 31.13 18.73 -5.49
N ILE A 335 31.56 17.82 -4.61
CA ILE A 335 32.03 18.14 -3.26
C ILE A 335 33.56 18.20 -3.25
N PRO A 336 34.15 19.28 -2.69
CA PRO A 336 35.59 19.40 -2.57
C PRO A 336 36.22 18.23 -1.80
N GLU A 337 37.33 17.71 -2.31
CA GLU A 337 38.13 16.65 -1.67
C GLU A 337 37.39 15.29 -1.53
N LEU A 338 36.29 15.11 -2.26
CA LEU A 338 35.59 13.84 -2.39
C LEU A 338 35.71 13.33 -3.83
N TYR A 339 36.26 12.13 -3.97
CA TYR A 339 36.39 11.44 -5.23
C TYR A 339 35.60 10.14 -5.17
N TYR A 340 35.19 9.65 -6.33
CA TYR A 340 34.65 8.29 -6.45
C TYR A 340 35.44 7.52 -7.50
N TYR A 341 35.52 6.21 -7.35
CA TYR A 341 36.16 5.35 -8.34
C TYR A 341 35.38 4.04 -8.49
N ASP A 342 35.47 3.46 -9.69
CA ASP A 342 34.76 2.23 -10.03
C ASP A 342 35.58 1.02 -9.55
N VAL A 343 35.04 0.26 -8.60
CA VAL A 343 35.63 -1.00 -8.11
C VAL A 343 35.27 -2.15 -9.05
N ALA A 344 34.07 -2.11 -9.65
CA ALA A 344 33.60 -3.04 -10.67
C ALA A 344 32.50 -2.37 -11.53
N TYR A 345 32.03 -3.05 -12.58
CA TYR A 345 31.00 -2.54 -13.50
C TYR A 345 29.72 -2.03 -12.81
N ASP A 346 29.36 -2.60 -11.65
CA ASP A 346 28.20 -2.22 -10.83
C ASP A 346 28.62 -1.93 -9.37
N ARG A 347 29.88 -1.49 -9.17
CA ARG A 347 30.39 -1.13 -7.83
C ARG A 347 31.29 0.08 -7.92
N PHE A 348 31.00 1.08 -7.10
CA PHE A 348 31.85 2.24 -6.93
C PHE A 348 32.11 2.46 -5.44
N ALA A 349 33.22 3.13 -5.14
CA ALA A 349 33.60 3.52 -3.80
C ALA A 349 33.90 5.01 -3.77
N TYR A 350 33.52 5.67 -2.68
CA TYR A 350 33.96 7.02 -2.40
C TYR A 350 35.29 6.97 -1.65
N ILE A 351 36.22 7.83 -2.04
CA ILE A 351 37.50 8.02 -1.39
C ILE A 351 37.72 9.52 -1.13
N SER A 352 38.08 9.84 0.10
CA SER A 352 38.49 11.19 0.50
C SER A 352 39.82 11.13 1.23
N LYS A 353 40.69 12.10 0.96
CA LYS A 353 41.96 12.30 1.67
C LYS A 353 41.86 13.62 2.44
N ARG A 354 42.14 13.58 3.75
CA ARG A 354 42.24 14.76 4.62
C ARG A 354 43.66 14.87 5.16
N GLU A 355 44.25 16.04 4.96
CA GLU A 355 45.54 16.40 5.56
C GLU A 355 45.24 17.12 6.87
N ILE A 356 45.67 16.55 7.99
CA ILE A 356 45.44 17.13 9.31
C ILE A 356 46.63 18.02 9.66
N ARG A 357 46.35 19.29 9.89
CA ARG A 357 47.34 20.32 10.25
C ARG A 357 46.98 20.95 11.58
N ASP A 358 48.01 21.26 12.35
CA ASP A 358 47.91 22.01 13.61
C ASP A 358 47.55 23.48 13.34
N PRO A 359 47.07 24.28 14.32
CA PRO A 359 46.83 25.71 14.14
C PRO A 359 48.07 26.52 13.71
N ALA A 360 49.27 25.95 13.87
CA ALA A 360 50.54 26.49 13.38
C ALA A 360 50.90 26.05 11.94
N ASP A 361 49.96 25.44 11.20
CA ASP A 361 50.09 24.90 9.83
C ASP A 361 51.15 23.79 9.67
N GLN A 362 51.51 23.11 10.76
CA GLN A 362 52.36 21.92 10.72
C GLN A 362 51.52 20.66 10.46
N THR A 363 51.91 19.84 9.47
CA THR A 363 51.24 18.58 9.15
C THR A 363 51.41 17.57 10.28
N LEU A 364 50.29 17.12 10.86
CA LEU A 364 50.25 16.11 11.91
C LEU A 364 50.13 14.69 11.34
N GLY A 365 49.47 14.55 10.18
CA GLY A 365 49.35 13.29 9.44
C GLY A 365 48.16 13.29 8.48
N TYR A 366 47.80 12.10 7.99
CA TYR A 366 46.82 11.94 6.91
C TYR A 366 45.71 10.96 7.30
N ILE A 367 44.49 11.27 6.86
CA ILE A 367 43.32 10.42 7.06
C ILE A 367 42.68 10.14 5.70
N PHE A 368 42.47 8.88 5.39
CA PHE A 368 41.67 8.44 4.25
C PHE A 368 40.37 7.84 4.73
N ILE A 369 39.29 8.22 4.05
CA ILE A 369 37.95 7.69 4.29
C ILE A 369 37.56 6.97 3.02
N LEU A 370 37.34 5.66 3.15
CA LEU A 370 36.84 4.81 2.07
C LEU A 370 35.41 4.39 2.41
N ALA A 371 34.44 4.75 1.59
CA ALA A 371 33.04 4.42 1.81
C ALA A 371 32.47 3.69 0.60
N THR A 372 32.13 2.41 0.78
CA THR A 372 31.49 1.56 -0.22
C THR A 372 30.01 1.40 0.12
N PRO A 373 29.06 1.59 -0.81
CA PRO A 373 27.64 1.34 -0.52
C PRO A 373 27.43 -0.10 -0.05
N LYS A 374 26.82 -0.31 1.12
CA LYS A 374 26.39 -1.63 1.57
C LYS A 374 25.33 -2.13 0.59
N LYS A 375 25.60 -3.22 -0.12
CA LYS A 375 24.52 -3.99 -0.71
C LYS A 375 23.83 -4.73 0.43
N TYR A 376 22.69 -4.20 0.90
CA TYR A 376 21.73 -5.05 1.59
C TYR A 376 21.30 -6.11 0.57
N LYS A 377 21.91 -7.29 0.66
CA LYS A 377 21.46 -8.44 -0.13
C LYS A 377 20.10 -8.82 0.44
N THR A 378 19.04 -8.35 -0.18
CA THR A 378 17.66 -8.77 0.08
C THR A 378 17.47 -10.27 -0.18
N ASP A 379 18.42 -10.93 -0.86
CA ASP A 379 18.50 -12.38 -1.04
C ASP A 379 19.04 -13.14 0.20
N ALA A 380 19.50 -12.45 1.23
CA ALA A 380 19.79 -13.09 2.51
C ALA A 380 18.50 -13.71 3.07
N LEU A 381 18.60 -14.91 3.65
CA LEU A 381 17.50 -15.62 4.31
C LEU A 381 17.08 -14.94 5.62
N TYR A 382 16.90 -13.62 5.61
CA TYR A 382 16.53 -12.81 6.75
C TYR A 382 15.04 -13.03 7.06
N PRO A 383 14.68 -13.46 8.28
CA PRO A 383 13.29 -13.46 8.70
C PRO A 383 12.76 -12.02 8.68
N GLU A 384 11.62 -11.80 8.02
CA GLU A 384 10.91 -10.51 7.98
C GLU A 384 10.68 -9.90 9.38
N LEU A 385 10.74 -10.73 10.44
CA LEU A 385 10.67 -10.30 11.84
C LEU A 385 11.69 -9.21 12.23
N PHE A 386 12.88 -9.20 11.63
CA PHE A 386 13.93 -8.22 11.96
C PHE A 386 13.86 -6.95 11.09
N LEU A 387 13.04 -6.93 10.05
CA LEU A 387 12.84 -5.79 9.14
C LEU A 387 11.71 -4.86 9.58
N ARG A 388 11.18 -5.03 10.81
CA ARG A 388 10.11 -4.21 11.41
C ARG A 388 10.57 -2.75 11.58
N GLY A 389 10.48 -1.99 10.50
CA GLY A 389 10.92 -0.59 10.41
C GLY A 389 11.07 -0.09 8.97
N TYR A 390 11.24 -0.99 8.00
CA TYR A 390 11.38 -0.68 6.57
C TYR A 390 10.08 -0.83 5.76
N ASN A 391 8.92 -0.78 6.42
CA ASN A 391 7.62 -1.18 5.84
C ASN A 391 7.11 -0.29 4.70
N ASN A 392 7.70 0.88 4.45
CA ASN A 392 7.17 1.86 3.49
C ASN A 392 8.10 2.16 2.29
N SER A 393 9.21 1.44 2.10
CA SER A 393 10.07 1.61 0.92
C SER A 393 9.64 0.69 -0.22
N ILE A 394 9.50 1.25 -1.42
CA ILE A 394 9.16 0.56 -2.68
C ILE A 394 10.09 -0.64 -2.95
N GLU A 395 11.33 -0.54 -2.49
CA GLU A 395 12.38 -1.56 -2.57
C GLU A 395 12.08 -2.85 -1.79
N ASN A 396 11.01 -2.87 -0.97
CA ASN A 396 10.51 -4.05 -0.28
C ASN A 396 9.13 -4.51 -0.79
N SER A 397 8.60 -3.86 -1.83
CA SER A 397 7.28 -4.18 -2.37
C SER A 397 7.34 -5.41 -3.24
N LEU A 398 6.79 -6.54 -2.77
CA LEU A 398 6.63 -7.78 -3.54
C LEU A 398 5.73 -7.63 -4.79
N ILE A 399 4.99 -6.53 -4.90
CA ILE A 399 4.01 -6.29 -5.98
C ILE A 399 4.67 -5.61 -7.20
N TYR A 400 5.76 -4.86 -6.98
CA TYR A 400 6.36 -4.00 -7.99
C TYR A 400 7.74 -4.48 -8.35
N SER A 401 7.96 -4.80 -9.60
CA SER A 401 9.30 -5.00 -10.13
C SER A 401 9.76 -3.69 -10.75
N TYR A 402 11.01 -3.29 -10.53
CA TYR A 402 11.54 -2.08 -11.15
C TYR A 402 12.96 -2.26 -11.65
N ALA A 403 13.33 -1.43 -12.61
CA ALA A 403 14.66 -1.33 -13.18
C ALA A 403 15.04 0.14 -13.41
N ILE A 404 16.29 0.46 -13.10
CA ILE A 404 16.88 1.78 -13.33
C ILE A 404 17.92 1.63 -14.43
N TYR A 405 17.80 2.47 -15.44
CA TYR A 405 18.71 2.54 -16.57
C TYR A 405 19.45 3.87 -16.54
N ASN A 406 20.74 3.83 -16.84
CA ASN A 406 21.56 4.99 -17.10
C ASN A 406 22.31 4.79 -18.42
N ASN A 407 22.35 5.80 -19.29
CA ASN A 407 22.88 5.69 -20.65
C ASN A 407 22.33 4.49 -21.43
N LEU A 408 21.03 4.19 -21.24
CA LEU A 408 20.32 3.04 -21.83
C LEU A 408 20.82 1.66 -21.37
N GLN A 409 21.69 1.57 -20.36
CA GLN A 409 22.15 0.32 -19.77
C GLN A 409 21.50 0.09 -18.42
N LEU A 410 21.14 -1.15 -18.11
CA LEU A 410 20.57 -1.53 -16.82
C LEU A 410 21.62 -1.35 -15.72
N VAL A 411 21.30 -0.53 -14.71
CA VAL A 411 22.15 -0.30 -13.53
C VAL A 411 21.67 -1.15 -12.36
N SER A 412 20.37 -1.11 -12.06
CA SER A 412 19.79 -1.87 -10.95
C SER A 412 18.43 -2.44 -11.32
N ASN A 413 18.14 -3.64 -10.86
CA ASN A 413 16.81 -4.27 -10.96
C ASN A 413 16.35 -4.80 -9.60
N HIS A 414 15.04 -4.99 -9.47
CA HIS A 414 14.40 -5.54 -8.29
C HIS A 414 13.19 -6.41 -8.69
N ASN A 415 13.01 -7.52 -7.96
CA ASN A 415 12.04 -8.59 -8.21
C ASN A 415 12.21 -9.35 -9.55
N ASP A 416 11.42 -10.41 -9.71
CA ASP A 416 11.53 -11.44 -10.75
C ASP A 416 10.94 -11.05 -12.12
N TYR A 417 11.10 -9.78 -12.55
CA TYR A 417 10.70 -9.36 -13.89
C TYR A 417 11.89 -9.29 -14.84
N ALA A 418 11.75 -9.88 -16.04
CA ALA A 418 12.80 -9.94 -17.04
C ALA A 418 12.98 -8.60 -17.79
N PHE A 419 13.67 -7.67 -17.14
CA PHE A 419 14.07 -6.39 -17.73
C PHE A 419 15.15 -6.58 -18.82
N PRO A 420 15.08 -5.88 -19.96
CA PRO A 420 16.14 -5.91 -20.96
C PRO A 420 17.42 -5.29 -20.40
N TRP A 421 18.59 -5.88 -20.66
CA TRP A 421 19.88 -5.36 -20.17
C TRP A 421 20.30 -4.04 -20.84
N LYS A 422 19.78 -3.75 -22.04
CA LYS A 422 20.00 -2.51 -22.79
C LYS A 422 18.73 -2.06 -23.49
N LEU A 423 18.44 -0.76 -23.42
CA LEU A 423 17.35 -0.11 -24.14
C LEU A 423 17.85 0.43 -25.49
N THR A 424 16.98 0.43 -26.49
CA THR A 424 17.25 1.15 -27.75
C THR A 424 16.70 2.57 -27.68
N PRO A 425 17.34 3.57 -28.34
CA PRO A 425 16.88 4.96 -28.30
C PRO A 425 15.42 5.16 -28.72
N GLY A 426 14.89 4.30 -29.61
CA GLY A 426 13.49 4.32 -30.03
C GLY A 426 12.48 3.76 -29.01
N GLN A 427 12.95 3.10 -27.94
CA GLN A 427 12.12 2.60 -26.85
C GLN A 427 12.02 3.60 -25.69
N VAL A 428 12.84 4.65 -25.68
CA VAL A 428 12.75 5.69 -24.65
C VAL A 428 11.46 6.47 -24.85
N PRO A 429 10.64 6.64 -23.80
CA PRO A 429 9.38 7.37 -23.91
C PRO A 429 9.61 8.80 -24.38
N LYS A 430 8.70 9.30 -25.22
CA LYS A 430 8.74 10.67 -25.77
C LYS A 430 8.23 11.68 -24.75
N THR A 431 7.33 11.25 -23.89
CA THR A 431 6.79 12.01 -22.76
C THR A 431 7.46 11.57 -21.46
N ASP A 432 7.28 12.35 -20.38
CA ASP A 432 7.91 12.04 -19.08
C ASP A 432 7.46 10.66 -18.56
N PHE A 433 6.21 10.29 -18.78
CA PHE A 433 5.64 9.00 -18.38
C PHE A 433 4.87 8.34 -19.53
N GLU A 434 5.19 7.08 -19.83
CA GLU A 434 4.42 6.25 -20.76
C GLU A 434 4.11 4.89 -20.15
N THR A 435 2.94 4.35 -20.49
CA THR A 435 2.48 3.06 -19.97
C THR A 435 2.29 2.06 -21.10
N PHE A 436 2.79 0.84 -20.92
CA PHE A 436 2.72 -0.23 -21.92
C PHE A 436 2.12 -1.50 -21.31
N ARG A 437 1.30 -2.23 -22.08
CA ARG A 437 0.85 -3.59 -21.74
C ARG A 437 1.68 -4.61 -22.51
N LYS A 438 2.42 -5.47 -21.81
CA LYS A 438 3.33 -6.44 -22.41
C LYS A 438 3.27 -7.77 -21.67
N LYS A 439 2.93 -8.85 -22.38
CA LYS A 439 2.99 -10.25 -21.88
C LYS A 439 2.34 -10.46 -20.49
N GLY A 440 1.19 -9.85 -20.22
CA GLY A 440 0.49 -9.98 -18.94
C GLY A 440 1.00 -9.05 -17.83
N TYR A 441 1.92 -8.15 -18.14
CA TYR A 441 2.38 -7.09 -17.25
C TYR A 441 1.99 -5.71 -17.78
N TYR A 442 1.76 -4.80 -16.85
CA TYR A 442 1.54 -3.40 -17.09
C TYR A 442 2.79 -2.61 -16.65
N GLU A 443 3.56 -2.16 -17.64
CA GLU A 443 4.81 -1.43 -17.46
C GLU A 443 4.55 0.09 -17.45
N LEU A 444 5.18 0.80 -16.52
CA LEU A 444 5.29 2.26 -16.50
C LEU A 444 6.75 2.63 -16.76
N TRP A 445 6.98 3.44 -17.78
CA TRP A 445 8.28 3.94 -18.16
C TRP A 445 8.34 5.43 -17.81
N TYR A 446 9.36 5.81 -17.05
CA TYR A 446 9.59 7.17 -16.61
C TYR A 446 10.96 7.66 -17.10
N LYS A 447 10.97 8.80 -17.79
CA LYS A 447 12.19 9.45 -18.28
C LYS A 447 12.66 10.51 -17.28
N ALA A 448 13.67 10.17 -16.48
CA ALA A 448 14.23 11.05 -15.45
C ALA A 448 15.45 11.84 -15.99
N GLY A 449 15.29 12.52 -17.13
CA GLY A 449 16.35 13.28 -17.80
C GLY A 449 16.83 12.66 -19.12
N PRO A 450 17.97 13.13 -19.68
CA PRO A 450 18.47 12.67 -20.98
C PRO A 450 18.97 11.22 -20.94
N ASP A 451 19.62 10.82 -19.84
CA ASP A 451 20.35 9.56 -19.77
C ASP A 451 19.70 8.52 -18.84
N LYS A 452 18.73 8.93 -18.02
CA LYS A 452 18.13 8.08 -16.97
C LYS A 452 16.69 7.69 -17.30
N VAL A 453 16.40 6.40 -17.23
CA VAL A 453 15.05 5.84 -17.44
C VAL A 453 14.73 4.86 -16.31
N VAL A 454 13.54 4.96 -15.73
CA VAL A 454 13.03 4.03 -14.72
C VAL A 454 11.88 3.25 -15.33
N ILE A 455 11.95 1.93 -15.29
CA ILE A 455 10.86 1.05 -15.74
C ILE A 455 10.30 0.34 -14.51
N MET A 456 8.98 0.37 -14.34
CA MET A 456 8.28 -0.36 -13.29
C MET A 456 7.22 -1.27 -13.88
N ALA A 457 7.25 -2.55 -13.55
CA ALA A 457 6.31 -3.56 -14.02
C ALA A 457 5.44 -4.06 -12.86
N LYS A 458 4.15 -4.25 -13.14
CA LYS A 458 3.16 -4.89 -12.26
C LYS A 458 2.41 -5.96 -13.06
N GLU A 459 2.08 -7.08 -12.44
CA GLU A 459 1.23 -8.11 -13.05
C GLU A 459 -0.20 -7.59 -13.29
N ASP A 460 -0.77 -7.87 -14.47
CA ASP A 460 -2.14 -7.48 -14.84
C ASP A 460 -3.15 -8.52 -14.32
N ASN A 461 -3.71 -8.25 -13.14
CA ASN A 461 -4.65 -9.13 -12.44
C ASN A 461 -6.13 -8.67 -12.56
N PHE A 462 -6.47 -7.92 -13.61
CA PHE A 462 -7.80 -7.31 -13.80
C PHE A 462 -8.99 -8.26 -13.63
N PHE A 463 -8.93 -9.47 -14.20
CA PHE A 463 -10.02 -10.44 -14.12
C PHE A 463 -10.24 -10.97 -12.70
N ILE A 464 -9.14 -11.25 -11.99
CA ILE A 464 -9.18 -11.76 -10.61
C ILE A 464 -9.68 -10.65 -9.68
N GLU A 465 -9.18 -9.43 -9.85
CA GLU A 465 -9.65 -8.25 -9.12
C GLU A 465 -11.16 -8.04 -9.31
N SER A 466 -11.63 -8.14 -10.56
CA SER A 466 -13.05 -7.95 -10.89
C SER A 466 -13.96 -8.95 -10.18
N ILE A 467 -13.63 -10.25 -10.25
CA ILE A 467 -14.45 -11.31 -9.64
C ILE A 467 -14.42 -11.24 -8.12
N THR A 468 -13.24 -10.98 -7.55
CA THR A 468 -13.07 -10.88 -6.09
C THR A 468 -13.82 -9.67 -5.55
N LEU A 469 -13.63 -8.49 -6.14
CA LEU A 469 -14.26 -7.26 -5.66
C LEU A 469 -15.79 -7.32 -5.77
N PHE A 470 -16.30 -7.83 -6.89
CA PHE A 470 -17.72 -8.13 -7.06
C PHE A 470 -18.25 -9.08 -5.96
N SER A 471 -17.50 -10.13 -5.63
CA SER A 471 -17.92 -11.11 -4.62
C SER A 471 -17.98 -10.50 -3.22
N TYR A 472 -16.98 -9.66 -2.87
CA TYR A 472 -16.95 -8.93 -1.59
C TYR A 472 -18.12 -7.96 -1.48
N LEU A 473 -18.37 -7.15 -2.52
CA LEU A 473 -19.50 -6.22 -2.54
C LEU A 473 -20.84 -6.94 -2.48
N PHE A 474 -21.02 -8.01 -3.25
CA PHE A 474 -22.26 -8.79 -3.26
C PHE A 474 -22.55 -9.39 -1.88
N CYS A 475 -21.54 -9.97 -1.22
CA CYS A 475 -21.67 -10.48 0.14
C CYS A 475 -21.97 -9.37 1.15
N ALA A 476 -21.29 -8.23 1.07
CA ALA A 476 -21.56 -7.08 1.93
C ALA A 476 -23.00 -6.58 1.76
N PHE A 477 -23.51 -6.52 0.53
CA PHE A 477 -24.87 -6.05 0.25
C PHE A 477 -25.92 -7.02 0.76
N LEU A 478 -25.69 -8.33 0.63
CA LEU A 478 -26.52 -9.36 1.25
C LEU A 478 -26.53 -9.23 2.77
N PHE A 479 -25.36 -9.02 3.38
CA PHE A 479 -25.22 -8.86 4.81
C PHE A 479 -25.96 -7.61 5.33
N VAL A 480 -25.77 -6.45 4.69
CA VAL A 480 -26.49 -5.21 5.00
C VAL A 480 -28.00 -5.43 4.87
N THR A 481 -28.47 -6.01 3.77
CA THR A 481 -29.89 -6.31 3.56
C THR A 481 -30.44 -7.22 4.66
N GLY A 482 -29.68 -8.26 5.04
CA GLY A 482 -30.04 -9.18 6.12
C GLY A 482 -30.14 -8.51 7.48
N ILE A 483 -29.18 -7.64 7.82
CA ILE A 483 -29.19 -6.86 9.06
C ILE A 483 -30.40 -5.93 9.12
N PHE A 484 -30.66 -5.17 8.06
CA PHE A 484 -31.81 -4.26 8.02
C PHE A 484 -33.13 -5.02 8.12
N TRP A 485 -33.23 -6.19 7.49
CA TRP A 485 -34.39 -7.06 7.65
C TRP A 485 -34.58 -7.51 9.10
N PHE A 486 -33.50 -7.98 9.74
CA PHE A 486 -33.52 -8.43 11.12
C PHE A 486 -33.98 -7.30 12.07
N PHE A 487 -33.40 -6.10 11.94
CA PHE A 487 -33.81 -4.94 12.73
C PHE A 487 -35.26 -4.53 12.47
N ASN A 488 -35.70 -4.48 11.21
CA ASN A 488 -37.08 -4.14 10.88
C ASN A 488 -38.07 -5.17 11.46
N ALA A 489 -37.74 -6.46 11.42
CA ALA A 489 -38.55 -7.51 12.03
C ALA A 489 -38.66 -7.34 13.56
N ILE A 490 -37.57 -7.01 14.25
CA ILE A 490 -37.57 -6.73 15.69
C ILE A 490 -38.46 -5.53 16.02
N VAL A 491 -38.30 -4.43 15.29
CA VAL A 491 -39.07 -3.19 15.50
C VAL A 491 -40.57 -3.42 15.28
N ARG A 492 -40.95 -4.11 14.19
CA ARG A 492 -42.36 -4.45 13.91
C ARG A 492 -42.97 -5.38 14.95
N SER A 493 -42.17 -6.30 15.47
CA SER A 493 -42.57 -7.22 16.54
C SER A 493 -42.83 -6.52 17.89
N ARG A 494 -42.41 -5.25 18.05
CA ARG A 494 -42.41 -4.52 19.32
C ARG A 494 -41.77 -5.32 20.46
N LEU A 495 -40.72 -6.09 20.14
CA LEU A 495 -40.04 -7.04 21.04
C LEU A 495 -40.96 -8.15 21.64
N ARG A 496 -42.14 -8.41 21.06
CA ARG A 496 -43.05 -9.47 21.54
C ARG A 496 -42.90 -10.75 20.69
N TRP A 497 -42.28 -11.78 21.27
CA TRP A 497 -41.96 -13.06 20.60
C TRP A 497 -43.15 -13.70 19.83
N GLY A 498 -44.38 -13.62 20.37
CA GLY A 498 -45.56 -14.19 19.73
C GLY A 498 -45.98 -13.54 18.40
N ARG A 499 -45.65 -12.25 18.17
CA ARG A 499 -45.94 -11.58 16.88
C ARG A 499 -44.84 -11.80 15.84
N PHE A 500 -43.66 -12.21 16.29
CA PHE A 500 -42.55 -12.57 15.41
C PHE A 500 -42.85 -13.86 14.62
N GLN A 501 -43.43 -14.87 15.27
CA GLN A 501 -43.82 -16.14 14.64
C GLN A 501 -44.88 -15.97 13.54
N LEU A 502 -45.80 -15.01 13.68
CA LEU A 502 -46.83 -14.71 12.67
C LEU A 502 -46.24 -14.10 11.37
N HIS A 503 -45.16 -13.33 11.46
CA HIS A 503 -44.47 -12.75 10.29
C HIS A 503 -43.46 -13.73 9.66
N TRP A 504 -43.23 -14.89 10.29
CA TRP A 504 -42.32 -15.93 9.82
C TRP A 504 -42.98 -16.92 8.85
N GLN A 505 -44.24 -16.70 8.45
CA GLN A 505 -44.90 -17.51 7.42
C GLN A 505 -44.31 -17.16 6.03
N MET A 506 -43.11 -17.67 5.76
CA MET A 506 -42.43 -17.56 4.48
C MET A 506 -43.14 -18.45 3.45
N SER A 507 -43.37 -17.91 2.26
CA SER A 507 -43.83 -18.74 1.13
C SER A 507 -42.75 -19.78 0.78
N ILE A 508 -43.17 -20.94 0.25
CA ILE A 508 -42.23 -21.99 -0.22
C ILE A 508 -41.18 -21.40 -1.17
N ARG A 509 -41.59 -20.48 -2.05
CA ARG A 509 -40.69 -19.79 -2.99
C ARG A 509 -39.61 -18.96 -2.27
N ASN A 510 -39.98 -18.17 -1.27
CA ASN A 510 -39.02 -17.36 -0.52
C ASN A 510 -38.14 -18.22 0.39
N GLN A 511 -38.68 -19.34 0.91
CA GLN A 511 -37.89 -20.31 1.67
C GLN A 511 -36.80 -20.94 0.80
N VAL A 512 -37.13 -21.41 -0.42
CA VAL A 512 -36.14 -21.99 -1.34
C VAL A 512 -35.06 -20.98 -1.71
N HIS A 513 -35.43 -19.75 -2.12
CA HIS A 513 -34.44 -18.73 -2.45
C HIS A 513 -33.58 -18.31 -1.25
N SER A 514 -34.18 -18.13 -0.07
CA SER A 514 -33.44 -17.79 1.14
C SER A 514 -32.46 -18.89 1.53
N THR A 515 -32.83 -20.16 1.40
CA THR A 515 -31.94 -21.29 1.67
C THR A 515 -30.77 -21.34 0.69
N ILE A 516 -31.01 -21.12 -0.61
CA ILE A 516 -29.95 -21.07 -1.62
C ILE A 516 -28.95 -19.95 -1.32
N ILE A 517 -29.45 -18.74 -1.04
CA ILE A 517 -28.60 -17.59 -0.68
C ILE A 517 -27.80 -17.90 0.59
N PHE A 518 -28.45 -18.44 1.61
CA PHE A 518 -27.81 -18.78 2.88
C PHE A 518 -26.70 -19.82 2.69
N ILE A 519 -26.97 -20.90 1.95
CA ILE A 519 -25.96 -21.94 1.66
C ILE A 519 -24.79 -21.35 0.86
N SER A 520 -25.06 -20.50 -0.14
CA SER A 520 -24.02 -19.86 -0.94
C SER A 520 -23.15 -18.91 -0.09
N LEU A 521 -23.76 -18.07 0.73
CA LEU A 521 -23.06 -17.14 1.62
C LEU A 521 -22.28 -17.87 2.71
N LEU A 522 -22.87 -18.90 3.32
CA LEU A 522 -22.21 -19.75 4.31
C LEU A 522 -21.00 -20.47 3.69
N SER A 523 -21.15 -21.03 2.48
CA SER A 523 -20.05 -21.67 1.76
C SER A 523 -18.91 -20.68 1.50
N PHE A 524 -19.22 -19.47 1.04
CA PHE A 524 -18.20 -18.44 0.80
C PHE A 524 -17.45 -18.06 2.08
N ILE A 525 -18.17 -17.87 3.20
CA ILE A 525 -17.55 -17.55 4.50
C ILE A 525 -16.71 -18.72 5.01
N VAL A 526 -17.23 -19.95 4.96
CA VAL A 526 -16.51 -21.14 5.44
C VAL A 526 -15.25 -21.38 4.62
N VAL A 527 -15.34 -21.30 3.29
CA VAL A 527 -14.18 -21.42 2.40
C VAL A 527 -13.19 -20.30 2.69
N GLY A 528 -13.62 -19.04 2.77
CA GLY A 528 -12.75 -17.91 3.06
C GLY A 528 -12.00 -18.05 4.40
N VAL A 529 -12.72 -18.36 5.48
CA VAL A 529 -12.13 -18.56 6.81
C VAL A 529 -11.19 -19.77 6.82
N ALA A 530 -11.59 -20.89 6.21
CA ALA A 530 -10.75 -22.09 6.14
C ALA A 530 -9.46 -21.83 5.34
N THR A 531 -9.56 -21.12 4.21
CA THR A 531 -8.41 -20.75 3.38
C THR A 531 -7.46 -19.81 4.14
N ILE A 532 -7.97 -18.79 4.84
CA ILE A 532 -7.16 -17.89 5.67
C ILE A 532 -6.44 -18.67 6.78
N LEU A 533 -7.15 -19.50 7.54
CA LEU A 533 -6.56 -20.32 8.59
C LEU A 533 -5.52 -21.30 8.04
N PHE A 534 -5.80 -21.91 6.88
CA PHE A 534 -4.86 -22.78 6.19
C PHE A 534 -3.59 -22.03 5.79
N PHE A 535 -3.69 -20.84 5.22
CA PHE A 535 -2.53 -20.02 4.84
C PHE A 535 -1.72 -19.58 6.06
N ILE A 536 -2.36 -19.16 7.15
CA ILE A 536 -1.67 -18.80 8.40
C ILE A 536 -0.89 -20.01 8.94
N ASN A 537 -1.55 -21.17 9.04
CA ASN A 537 -0.90 -22.39 9.51
C ASN A 537 0.24 -22.83 8.58
N ARG A 538 0.02 -22.75 7.26
CA ARG A 538 1.05 -23.07 6.26
C ARG A 538 2.23 -22.12 6.34
N TYR A 539 2.00 -20.82 6.55
CA TYR A 539 3.05 -19.81 6.72
C TYR A 539 3.90 -20.12 7.95
N HIS A 540 3.29 -20.38 9.11
CA HIS A 540 4.02 -20.75 10.32
C HIS A 540 4.81 -22.05 10.16
N ASN A 541 4.20 -23.09 9.57
CA ASN A 541 4.88 -24.37 9.36
C ASN A 541 6.04 -24.25 8.37
N ASN A 542 5.83 -23.55 7.25
CA ASN A 542 6.87 -23.32 6.25
C ASN A 542 8.04 -22.51 6.83
N ASN A 543 7.74 -21.49 7.64
CA ASN A 543 8.79 -20.71 8.30
C ASN A 543 9.56 -21.54 9.35
N LYS A 544 8.86 -22.37 10.12
CA LYS A 544 9.50 -23.28 11.08
C LYS A 544 10.40 -24.31 10.38
N GLU A 545 9.92 -24.90 9.29
CA GLU A 545 10.69 -25.86 8.49
C GLU A 545 11.91 -25.18 7.85
N LYS A 546 11.73 -24.01 7.24
CA LYS A 546 12.81 -23.21 6.65
C LYS A 546 13.86 -22.85 7.70
N LEU A 547 13.45 -22.37 8.88
CA LEU A 547 14.35 -22.06 9.98
C LEU A 547 15.10 -23.30 10.47
N SER A 548 14.39 -24.42 10.67
CA SER A 548 15.00 -25.68 11.10
C SER A 548 16.03 -26.19 10.08
N ARG A 549 15.72 -26.09 8.79
CA ARG A 549 16.64 -26.48 7.72
C ARG A 549 17.88 -25.59 7.70
N THR A 550 17.71 -24.27 7.82
CA THR A 550 18.83 -23.33 7.93
C THR A 550 19.70 -23.64 9.15
N ILE A 551 19.10 -23.90 10.32
CA ILE A 551 19.83 -24.27 11.55
C ILE A 551 20.66 -25.55 11.31
N HIS A 552 20.09 -26.59 10.70
CA HIS A 552 20.84 -27.82 10.42
C HIS A 552 21.98 -27.63 9.42
N VAL A 553 21.79 -26.78 8.40
CA VAL A 553 22.85 -26.42 7.45
C VAL A 553 23.97 -25.68 8.18
N MET A 554 23.65 -24.64 8.96
CA MET A 554 24.65 -23.90 9.73
C MET A 554 25.36 -24.78 10.76
N GLN A 555 24.61 -25.64 11.45
CA GLN A 555 25.20 -26.59 12.41
C GLN A 555 26.21 -27.51 11.73
N ASN A 556 25.90 -28.03 10.54
CA ASN A 556 26.82 -28.87 9.79
C ASN A 556 28.05 -28.09 9.30
N GLU A 557 27.86 -26.88 8.78
CA GLU A 557 28.97 -26.02 8.33
C GLU A 557 29.91 -25.63 9.47
N VAL A 558 29.35 -25.20 10.61
CA VAL A 558 30.11 -24.88 11.82
C VAL A 558 30.82 -26.13 12.34
N ARG A 559 30.11 -27.27 12.41
CA ARG A 559 30.71 -28.53 12.87
C ARG A 559 31.84 -28.97 11.96
N ASN A 560 31.67 -28.96 10.64
CA ASN A 560 32.70 -29.37 9.69
C ASN A 560 33.91 -28.43 9.77
N SER A 561 33.68 -27.11 9.82
CA SER A 561 34.76 -26.11 9.93
C SER A 561 35.57 -26.26 11.23
N ILE A 562 34.90 -26.55 12.36
CA ILE A 562 35.57 -26.83 13.64
C ILE A 562 36.30 -28.19 13.59
N SER A 563 35.68 -29.21 12.99
CA SER A 563 36.25 -30.57 12.90
C SER A 563 37.53 -30.60 12.06
N ASP A 564 37.50 -29.96 10.88
CA ASP A 564 38.67 -29.80 9.99
C ASP A 564 39.81 -29.05 10.70
N THR A 565 39.46 -28.12 11.58
CA THR A 565 40.43 -27.39 12.40
C THR A 565 41.06 -28.30 13.46
N THR A 566 40.25 -29.09 14.19
CA THR A 566 40.74 -30.03 15.21
C THR A 566 41.57 -31.19 14.64
N ALA A 567 41.32 -31.62 13.40
CA ALA A 567 42.08 -32.68 12.76
C ALA A 567 43.52 -32.25 12.40
N ASN A 568 43.75 -30.97 12.13
CA ASN A 568 45.07 -30.41 11.82
C ASN A 568 45.89 -29.99 13.06
N ASP A 569 45.26 -29.89 14.24
CA ASP A 569 45.86 -29.33 15.46
C ASP A 569 46.45 -30.37 16.43
N TYR A 570 46.54 -31.66 16.05
CA TYR A 570 47.18 -32.71 16.86
C TYR A 570 48.68 -32.50 17.15
N SER A 571 49.28 -31.38 16.74
CA SER A 571 50.72 -31.12 16.88
C SER A 571 51.14 -29.95 17.77
N TYR A 572 50.24 -29.15 18.34
CA TYR A 572 50.65 -28.05 19.22
C TYR A 572 49.70 -27.84 20.42
N THR A 573 50.05 -28.45 21.54
CA THR A 573 49.49 -28.13 22.87
C THR A 573 50.42 -27.12 23.54
N ILE A 574 50.06 -25.83 23.58
CA ILE A 574 50.42 -24.85 24.62
C ILE A 574 49.45 -23.65 24.48
N ASN A 575 48.68 -23.37 25.54
CA ASN A 575 47.99 -22.11 25.89
C ASN A 575 47.31 -21.29 24.75
N ASN A 576 46.15 -21.74 24.25
CA ASN A 576 45.43 -21.11 23.13
C ASN A 576 43.94 -20.83 23.41
N GLU A 577 43.55 -20.18 24.51
CA GLU A 577 42.14 -19.75 24.66
C GLU A 577 41.81 -18.51 23.81
N ASP A 578 42.75 -17.57 23.65
CA ASP A 578 42.53 -16.36 22.83
C ASP A 578 42.71 -16.61 21.32
N ILE A 579 43.70 -17.43 20.93
CA ILE A 579 43.97 -17.80 19.53
C ILE A 579 42.82 -18.65 18.94
N SER A 580 42.12 -19.43 19.78
CA SER A 580 40.96 -20.20 19.34
C SER A 580 39.72 -19.31 19.15
N ARG A 581 39.58 -18.21 19.91
CA ARG A 581 38.44 -17.29 19.79
C ARG A 581 38.51 -16.44 18.52
N GLU A 582 39.65 -15.82 18.23
CA GLU A 582 39.84 -14.98 17.05
C GLU A 582 39.69 -15.79 15.74
N ARG A 583 40.16 -17.04 15.76
CA ARG A 583 40.01 -17.96 14.62
C ARG A 583 38.57 -18.47 14.47
N LEU A 584 37.87 -18.72 15.58
CA LEU A 584 36.44 -19.06 15.57
C LEU A 584 35.61 -17.90 15.03
N GLU A 585 35.96 -16.67 15.40
CA GLU A 585 35.35 -15.45 14.87
C GLU A 585 35.52 -15.35 13.36
N GLN A 586 36.73 -15.54 12.82
CA GLN A 586 36.95 -15.57 11.36
C GLN A 586 36.14 -16.66 10.64
N ILE A 587 36.04 -17.86 11.21
CA ILE A 587 35.22 -18.95 10.65
C ILE A 587 33.74 -18.54 10.65
N ILE A 588 33.26 -17.95 11.73
CA ILE A 588 31.87 -17.58 11.89
C ILE A 588 31.49 -16.40 11.00
N THR A 589 32.36 -15.39 10.88
CA THR A 589 32.21 -14.29 9.93
C THR A 589 32.17 -14.82 8.50
N ARG A 590 33.08 -15.73 8.13
CA ARG A 590 33.07 -16.35 6.79
C ARG A 590 31.79 -17.14 6.51
N ILE A 591 31.33 -17.99 7.45
CA ILE A 591 30.09 -18.75 7.30
C ILE A 591 28.90 -17.80 7.16
N SER A 592 28.87 -16.75 7.98
CA SER A 592 27.84 -15.71 7.93
C SER A 592 27.82 -14.99 6.58
N GLU A 593 28.98 -14.63 6.04
CA GLU A 593 29.09 -13.99 4.72
C GLU A 593 28.68 -14.90 3.55
N VAL A 594 29.08 -16.18 3.60
CA VAL A 594 28.80 -17.17 2.55
C VAL A 594 27.31 -17.50 2.52
N HIS A 595 26.70 -17.70 3.68
CA HIS A 595 25.29 -18.10 3.77
C HIS A 595 24.31 -16.95 3.99
N ALA A 596 24.82 -15.73 4.22
CA ALA A 596 24.05 -14.54 4.52
C ALA A 596 23.09 -14.76 5.71
N VAL A 597 23.61 -15.31 6.81
CA VAL A 597 22.88 -15.56 8.06
C VAL A 597 23.72 -15.11 9.25
N ASP A 598 23.09 -14.48 10.24
CA ASP A 598 23.78 -14.13 11.47
C ASP A 598 23.91 -15.37 12.38
N VAL A 599 25.12 -15.62 12.85
CA VAL A 599 25.46 -16.81 13.63
C VAL A 599 26.01 -16.39 14.99
N ASN A 600 25.33 -16.84 16.05
CA ASN A 600 25.73 -16.64 17.43
C ASN A 600 26.03 -17.99 18.07
N ILE A 601 27.24 -18.16 18.59
CA ILE A 601 27.67 -19.36 19.30
C ILE A 601 27.63 -19.09 20.80
N TYR A 602 26.95 -19.98 21.52
CA TYR A 602 26.85 -19.98 22.98
C TYR A 602 27.59 -21.17 23.56
N ASP A 603 28.13 -21.02 24.77
CA ASP A 603 28.57 -22.18 25.56
C ASP A 603 27.37 -22.93 26.18
N LEU A 604 27.65 -24.06 26.82
CA LEU A 604 26.64 -24.91 27.46
C LEU A 604 25.93 -24.20 28.63
N ASP A 605 26.54 -23.16 29.19
CA ASP A 605 25.99 -22.33 30.26
C ASP A 605 25.14 -21.15 29.72
N GLY A 606 25.07 -20.99 28.40
CA GLY A 606 24.30 -19.95 27.71
C GLY A 606 25.03 -18.62 27.54
N ASN A 607 26.34 -18.55 27.82
CA ASN A 607 27.14 -17.36 27.58
C ASN A 607 27.55 -17.29 26.10
N LEU A 608 27.39 -16.11 25.49
CA LEU A 608 27.82 -15.85 24.13
C LEU A 608 29.36 -15.93 24.04
N LYS A 609 29.88 -16.79 23.17
CA LYS A 609 31.32 -16.92 22.90
C LYS A 609 31.75 -16.07 21.71
N VAL A 610 31.03 -16.21 20.59
CA VAL A 610 31.34 -15.53 19.33
C VAL A 610 30.03 -15.18 18.61
N SER A 611 30.01 -14.00 18.00
CA SER A 611 28.92 -13.52 17.15
C SER A 611 29.49 -13.12 15.79
N SER A 612 28.73 -13.33 14.72
CA SER A 612 29.02 -12.74 13.41
C SER A 612 28.66 -11.26 13.31
N LEU A 613 27.96 -10.73 14.32
CA LEU A 613 27.61 -9.31 14.42
C LEU A 613 28.61 -8.61 15.36
N PRO A 614 29.04 -7.37 15.03
CA PRO A 614 30.00 -6.61 15.81
C PRO A 614 29.50 -6.21 17.21
#